data_AF-A0A1H8Y486-F1
#
_entry.id   AF-A0A1H8Y486-F1
#
_cell.length_a   1.000
_cell.length_b   1.000
_cell.length_c   1.000
_cell.angle_alpha   90.00
_cell.angle_beta   90.00
_cell.angle_gamma   90.00
#
_symmetry.space_group_name_H-M   'P 1'
#
loop_
_entity.id
_entity.type
_entity.pdbx_description
1 polymer ?
#
loop_
_entity_poly.entity_id
_entity_poly.type
_entity_poly.pdbx_seq_one_letter_code
_entity_poly.pdbx_strand_id
1 'polypeptide(L)'
;MGFFRRTARNTPVAKQTAAPVKPPSPATPATPRPTPDGRSVTFSDNAAMESWKQKVAEFGLTVGGVEFNGQASYLTLNGPDAERAKEFLQGEFVDRELYYVVVETPDGVWGVDIEGLYLENLRPWQLETDSADCGVPAGSIAGPTSAVQSAMRGSHNNFLVWVGCGRCEHRWIDGVRYQDKTLARCPKCRARNLVDSSNITMYVVEDSPQATSPLSTSGSGSGSEDHSADEERRAEVSARFASLMDANQRHFGGLTDEQKALATDWRQLDAIIAGAVTGWESPPDWLARVLEIRKIGHQLNREGGVRLMTETIAQAERVSEFRLIEATIPLFWQGIGDWKG
;
A
#
# COMPACT_ATOMS: atom_id res chain seq x y z
N MET A 1 -22.04 -25.38 -61.12
CA MET A 1 -21.79 -23.92 -61.33
C MET A 1 -23.07 -23.17 -61.02
N GLY A 2 -23.04 -22.24 -60.07
CA GLY A 2 -24.23 -21.45 -59.72
C GLY A 2 -23.96 -20.56 -58.50
N PHE A 3 -23.60 -19.31 -58.78
CA PHE A 3 -23.26 -18.26 -57.82
C PHE A 3 -24.43 -17.89 -56.90
N PHE A 4 -24.20 -17.87 -55.58
CA PHE A 4 -25.11 -17.21 -54.63
C PHE A 4 -24.77 -15.71 -54.50
N ARG A 5 -25.64 -14.87 -55.06
CA ARG A 5 -25.66 -13.41 -54.85
C ARG A 5 -26.20 -13.10 -53.44
N ARG A 6 -25.42 -12.35 -52.65
CA ARG A 6 -25.91 -11.68 -51.44
C ARG A 6 -26.60 -10.37 -51.82
N THR A 7 -27.88 -10.23 -51.50
CA THR A 7 -28.59 -8.93 -51.51
C THR A 7 -28.50 -8.30 -50.13
N ALA A 8 -27.96 -7.08 -50.05
CA ALA A 8 -27.95 -6.24 -48.88
C ALA A 8 -29.38 -5.82 -48.50
N ARG A 9 -29.75 -5.95 -47.22
CA ARG A 9 -30.96 -5.33 -46.67
C ARG A 9 -30.61 -3.93 -46.16
N ASN A 10 -31.39 -2.96 -46.63
CA ASN A 10 -31.41 -1.58 -46.17
C ASN A 10 -31.72 -1.49 -44.67
N THR A 11 -30.87 -0.79 -43.92
CA THR A 11 -31.13 -0.35 -42.54
C THR A 11 -31.67 1.08 -42.58
N PRO A 12 -32.77 1.41 -41.89
CA PRO A 12 -33.27 2.77 -41.84
C PRO A 12 -32.36 3.66 -40.96
N VAL A 13 -32.06 4.86 -41.46
CA VAL A 13 -31.33 5.91 -40.75
C VAL A 13 -32.23 6.49 -39.66
N ALA A 14 -31.88 6.25 -38.40
CA ALA A 14 -32.51 6.89 -37.25
C ALA A 14 -32.05 8.34 -37.14
N LYS A 15 -33.01 9.28 -37.05
CA LYS A 15 -32.77 10.69 -36.75
C LYS A 15 -32.14 10.81 -35.35
N GLN A 16 -30.92 11.35 -35.29
CA GLN A 16 -30.30 11.78 -34.03
C GLN A 16 -31.05 13.00 -33.49
N THR A 17 -31.88 12.79 -32.47
CA THR A 17 -32.27 13.83 -31.53
C THR A 17 -31.08 14.18 -30.64
N ALA A 18 -30.80 15.48 -30.51
CA ALA A 18 -29.73 15.99 -29.65
C ALA A 18 -29.83 15.40 -28.24
N ALA A 19 -28.70 14.87 -27.75
CA ALA A 19 -28.61 14.35 -26.40
C ALA A 19 -28.87 15.47 -25.37
N PRO A 20 -29.58 15.18 -24.28
CA PRO A 20 -29.72 16.13 -23.18
C PRO A 20 -28.33 16.53 -22.66
N VAL A 21 -28.18 17.83 -22.41
CA VAL A 21 -26.99 18.42 -21.81
C VAL A 21 -26.65 17.63 -20.54
N LYS A 22 -25.45 17.05 -20.51
CA LYS A 22 -24.93 16.31 -19.37
C LYS A 22 -24.95 17.23 -18.15
N PRO A 23 -25.58 16.84 -17.02
CA PRO A 23 -25.52 17.63 -15.79
C PRO A 23 -24.06 17.87 -15.38
N PRO A 24 -23.79 18.94 -14.60
CA PRO A 24 -22.45 19.30 -14.16
C PRO A 24 -21.74 18.09 -13.52
N SER A 25 -20.42 18.01 -13.75
CA SER A 25 -19.50 16.99 -13.23
C SER A 25 -19.83 16.54 -11.79
N PRO A 26 -19.61 15.26 -11.44
CA PRO A 26 -19.94 14.73 -10.13
C PRO A 26 -19.30 15.59 -9.05
N ALA A 27 -20.11 15.93 -8.05
CA ALA A 27 -19.68 16.62 -6.85
C ALA A 27 -18.40 15.97 -6.32
N THR A 28 -17.44 16.81 -5.93
CA THR A 28 -16.25 16.43 -5.17
C THR A 28 -16.59 15.33 -4.16
N PRO A 29 -15.80 14.26 -4.04
CA PRO A 29 -16.12 13.15 -3.15
C PRO A 29 -16.41 13.67 -1.74
N ALA A 30 -17.57 13.29 -1.21
CA ALA A 30 -18.05 13.66 0.14
C ALA A 30 -17.28 12.95 1.27
N THR A 31 -16.22 12.21 0.94
CA THR A 31 -15.40 11.49 1.91
C THR A 31 -14.58 12.48 2.76
N PRO A 32 -14.58 12.33 4.10
CA PRO A 32 -13.77 13.16 4.98
C PRO A 32 -12.28 13.12 4.60
N ARG A 33 -11.63 14.27 4.68
CA ARG A 33 -10.18 14.39 4.51
C ARG A 33 -9.51 14.68 5.84
N PRO A 34 -8.39 14.05 6.20
CA PRO A 34 -7.69 14.42 7.43
C PRO A 34 -7.13 15.86 7.32
N THR A 35 -7.15 16.59 8.42
CA THR A 35 -6.46 17.88 8.52
C THR A 35 -4.94 17.73 8.32
N PRO A 36 -4.21 18.82 8.01
CA PRO A 36 -2.75 18.75 7.86
C PRO A 36 -2.03 18.17 9.08
N ASP A 37 -2.54 18.41 10.29
CA ASP A 37 -2.02 17.85 11.53
C ASP A 37 -2.48 16.41 11.82
N GLY A 38 -3.34 15.85 10.98
CA GLY A 38 -3.86 14.49 11.09
C GLY A 38 -4.84 14.25 12.25
N ARG A 39 -5.18 15.27 13.04
CA ARG A 39 -5.95 15.12 14.30
C ARG A 39 -7.45 15.27 14.15
N SER A 40 -7.92 15.68 12.98
CA SER A 40 -9.34 15.84 12.70
C SER A 40 -9.63 15.57 11.23
N VAL A 41 -10.91 15.57 10.85
CA VAL A 41 -11.33 15.48 9.44
C VAL A 41 -12.03 16.77 9.01
N THR A 42 -11.81 17.16 7.77
CA THR A 42 -12.48 18.28 7.10
C THR A 42 -13.33 17.78 5.95
N PHE A 43 -14.35 18.56 5.66
CA PHE A 43 -15.25 18.38 4.53
C PHE A 43 -15.19 19.65 3.68
N SER A 44 -15.61 19.56 2.42
CA SER A 44 -15.70 20.73 1.54
C SER A 44 -16.62 21.82 2.10
N ASP A 45 -17.70 21.39 2.75
CA ASP A 45 -18.69 22.23 3.40
C ASP A 45 -19.51 21.41 4.43
N ASN A 46 -20.40 22.09 5.16
CA ASN A 46 -21.27 21.46 6.15
C ASN A 46 -22.27 20.46 5.52
N ALA A 47 -22.70 20.67 4.28
CA ALA A 47 -23.65 19.78 3.62
C ALA A 47 -22.99 18.44 3.26
N ALA A 48 -21.74 18.45 2.82
CA ALA A 48 -20.94 17.26 2.60
C ALA A 48 -20.72 16.46 3.90
N MET A 49 -20.42 17.16 5.01
CA MET A 49 -20.32 16.52 6.32
C MET A 49 -21.63 15.84 6.74
N GLU A 50 -22.77 16.55 6.66
CA GLU A 50 -24.06 15.99 7.06
C GLU A 50 -24.51 14.86 6.13
N SER A 51 -24.26 14.97 4.82
CA SER A 51 -24.52 13.89 3.86
C SER A 51 -23.68 12.66 4.16
N TRP A 52 -22.41 12.82 4.53
CA TRP A 52 -21.55 11.71 4.90
C TRP A 52 -21.99 11.07 6.22
N LYS A 53 -22.33 11.86 7.24
CA LYS A 53 -22.89 11.34 8.50
C LYS A 53 -24.20 10.57 8.28
N GLN A 54 -25.06 11.07 7.40
CA GLN A 54 -26.28 10.38 7.03
C GLN A 54 -25.96 9.04 6.35
N LYS A 55 -25.01 9.01 5.40
CA LYS A 55 -24.53 7.76 4.79
C LYS A 55 -24.03 6.79 5.86
N VAL A 56 -23.16 7.21 6.77
CA VAL A 56 -22.66 6.39 7.90
C VAL A 56 -23.82 5.80 8.69
N ALA A 57 -24.84 6.61 9.03
CA ALA A 57 -26.01 6.17 9.78
C ALA A 57 -26.92 5.20 8.98
N GLU A 58 -27.04 5.35 7.65
CA GLU A 58 -27.79 4.44 6.78
C GLU A 58 -27.21 3.01 6.80
N PHE A 59 -25.89 2.88 6.94
CA PHE A 59 -25.22 1.60 7.17
C PHE A 59 -25.29 1.12 8.63
N GLY A 60 -25.94 1.87 9.53
CA GLY A 60 -26.00 1.57 10.95
C GLY A 60 -24.65 1.72 11.66
N LEU A 61 -23.74 2.51 11.09
CA LEU A 61 -22.44 2.80 11.67
C LEU A 61 -22.52 4.06 12.56
N THR A 62 -21.56 4.21 13.48
CA THR A 62 -21.41 5.42 14.29
C THR A 62 -19.97 5.90 14.27
N VAL A 63 -19.76 7.21 14.35
CA VAL A 63 -18.40 7.78 14.37
C VAL A 63 -17.78 7.59 15.75
N GLY A 64 -16.65 6.88 15.80
CA GLY A 64 -15.85 6.66 17.01
C GLY A 64 -14.87 7.80 17.29
N GLY A 65 -14.30 8.41 16.25
CA GLY A 65 -13.41 9.57 16.38
C GLY A 65 -12.32 9.59 15.33
N VAL A 66 -11.37 10.52 15.50
CA VAL A 66 -10.14 10.59 14.72
C VAL A 66 -8.96 10.41 15.68
N GLU A 67 -8.11 9.44 15.40
CA GLU A 67 -6.88 9.18 16.15
C GLU A 67 -5.66 9.47 15.27
N PHE A 68 -4.59 9.99 15.88
CA PHE A 68 -3.30 10.20 15.22
C PHE A 68 -2.19 9.58 16.07
N ASN A 69 -1.47 8.60 15.53
CA ASN A 69 -0.42 7.87 16.25
C ASN A 69 1.00 8.44 16.05
N GLY A 70 1.13 9.63 15.46
CA GLY A 70 2.41 10.24 15.12
C GLY A 70 2.83 10.07 13.66
N GLN A 71 2.30 9.06 12.96
CA GLN A 71 2.58 8.79 11.55
C GLN A 71 1.31 8.76 10.71
N ALA A 72 0.27 8.10 11.22
CA ALA A 72 -0.96 7.84 10.51
C ALA A 72 -2.19 8.41 11.24
N SER A 73 -3.19 8.75 10.44
CA SER A 73 -4.50 9.23 10.89
C SER A 73 -5.56 8.17 10.65
N TYR A 74 -6.35 7.87 11.68
CA TYR A 74 -7.41 6.86 11.66
C TYR A 74 -8.75 7.54 11.92
N LEU A 75 -9.66 7.49 10.95
CA LEU A 75 -11.06 7.77 11.18
C LEU A 75 -11.76 6.47 11.58
N THR A 76 -12.05 6.32 12.86
CA THR A 76 -12.67 5.11 13.40
C THR A 76 -14.19 5.25 13.42
N LEU A 77 -14.86 4.24 12.90
CA LEU A 77 -16.30 4.02 12.96
C LEU A 77 -16.57 2.73 13.73
N ASN A 78 -17.76 2.62 14.31
CA ASN A 78 -18.24 1.38 14.92
C ASN A 78 -19.43 0.85 14.11
N GLY A 79 -19.45 -0.45 13.85
CA GLY A 79 -20.49 -1.11 13.08
C GLY A 79 -21.03 -2.37 13.75
N PRO A 80 -22.26 -2.79 13.42
CA PRO A 80 -22.88 -3.96 14.04
C PRO A 80 -22.36 -5.29 13.48
N ASP A 81 -21.89 -5.31 12.23
CA ASP A 81 -21.42 -6.51 11.55
C ASP A 81 -20.45 -6.19 10.40
N ALA A 82 -19.65 -7.19 10.03
CA ALA A 82 -18.61 -7.07 8.99
C ALA A 82 -19.17 -6.82 7.58
N GLU A 83 -20.37 -7.28 7.25
CA GLU A 83 -20.92 -7.11 5.90
C GLU A 83 -21.28 -5.65 5.64
N ARG A 84 -21.94 -5.00 6.60
CA ARG A 84 -22.25 -3.57 6.51
C ARG A 84 -20.98 -2.71 6.51
N ALA A 85 -19.97 -3.11 7.29
CA ALA A 85 -18.67 -2.44 7.30
C ALA A 85 -18.01 -2.49 5.90
N LYS A 86 -17.93 -3.68 5.29
CA LYS A 86 -17.35 -3.85 3.95
C LYS A 86 -18.14 -3.09 2.89
N GLU A 87 -19.46 -3.17 2.91
CA GLU A 87 -20.32 -2.49 1.94
C GLU A 87 -20.14 -0.96 2.00
N PHE A 88 -20.04 -0.40 3.21
CA PHE A 88 -19.72 1.01 3.41
C PHE A 88 -18.32 1.35 2.88
N LEU A 89 -17.28 0.62 3.31
CA LEU A 89 -15.88 0.88 2.99
C LEU A 89 -15.56 0.74 1.51
N GLN A 90 -16.23 -0.17 0.79
CA GLN A 90 -16.09 -0.30 -0.68
C GLN A 90 -16.57 0.94 -1.44
N GLY A 91 -17.44 1.74 -0.82
CA GLY A 91 -17.92 3.02 -1.37
C GLY A 91 -17.16 4.23 -0.85
N GLU A 92 -16.11 4.04 -0.04
CA GLU A 92 -15.21 5.10 0.42
C GLU A 92 -13.96 5.16 -0.45
N PHE A 93 -13.36 6.35 -0.53
CA PHE A 93 -12.15 6.60 -1.32
C PHE A 93 -11.14 7.38 -0.49
N VAL A 94 -9.95 6.80 -0.32
CA VAL A 94 -8.82 7.42 0.38
C VAL A 94 -7.79 7.84 -0.66
N ASP A 95 -7.48 9.13 -0.71
CA ASP A 95 -6.54 9.72 -1.68
C ASP A 95 -5.21 10.16 -1.06
N ARG A 96 -4.95 9.78 0.20
CA ARG A 96 -3.78 10.20 0.97
C ARG A 96 -3.11 9.01 1.64
N GLU A 97 -1.79 8.93 1.52
CA GLU A 97 -0.98 7.98 2.26
C GLU A 97 -1.14 8.18 3.77
N LEU A 98 -1.03 7.09 4.54
CA LEU A 98 -1.13 7.09 6.00
C LEU A 98 -2.46 7.63 6.55
N TYR A 99 -3.51 7.66 5.73
CA TYR A 99 -4.88 7.88 6.18
C TYR A 99 -5.70 6.61 6.04
N TYR A 100 -6.46 6.29 7.09
CA TYR A 100 -7.24 5.06 7.17
C TYR A 100 -8.66 5.40 7.61
N VAL A 101 -9.66 4.82 6.94
CA VAL A 101 -11.03 4.78 7.46
C VAL A 101 -11.27 3.36 7.95
N VAL A 102 -11.52 3.21 9.25
CA VAL A 102 -11.59 1.93 9.94
C VAL A 102 -12.99 1.74 10.52
N VAL A 103 -13.55 0.55 10.38
CA VAL A 103 -14.81 0.15 11.00
C VAL A 103 -14.55 -1.02 11.95
N GLU A 104 -14.70 -0.75 13.24
CA GLU A 104 -14.68 -1.77 14.29
C GLU A 104 -16.03 -2.49 14.35
N THR A 105 -16.01 -3.82 14.30
CA THR A 105 -17.21 -4.63 14.42
C THR A 105 -16.98 -5.76 15.44
N PRO A 106 -18.07 -6.37 15.96
CA PRO A 106 -17.96 -7.56 16.78
C PRO A 106 -17.29 -8.74 16.09
N ASP A 107 -17.08 -8.71 14.75
CA ASP A 107 -16.50 -9.78 13.94
C ASP A 107 -15.12 -9.45 13.36
N GLY A 108 -14.61 -8.23 13.53
CA GLY A 108 -13.30 -7.83 13.01
C GLY A 108 -13.15 -6.32 12.86
N VAL A 109 -11.92 -5.89 12.62
CA VAL A 109 -11.60 -4.51 12.24
C VAL A 109 -11.35 -4.49 10.74
N TRP A 110 -12.22 -3.83 10.00
CA TRP A 110 -12.12 -3.65 8.56
C TRP A 110 -11.69 -2.23 8.27
N GLY A 111 -10.89 -2.03 7.23
CA GLY A 111 -10.50 -0.67 6.86
C GLY A 111 -10.34 -0.50 5.37
N VAL A 112 -10.25 0.76 4.96
CA VAL A 112 -9.83 1.15 3.61
C VAL A 112 -8.71 2.18 3.73
N ASP A 113 -7.70 2.03 2.90
CA ASP A 113 -6.61 2.97 2.72
C ASP A 113 -6.42 3.32 1.24
N ILE A 114 -5.30 3.94 0.90
CA ILE A 114 -4.98 4.32 -0.48
C ILE A 114 -4.85 3.11 -1.43
N GLU A 115 -4.53 1.92 -0.92
CA GLU A 115 -4.40 0.69 -1.70
C GLU A 115 -5.73 -0.07 -1.79
N GLY A 116 -6.64 0.15 -0.84
CA GLY A 116 -8.02 -0.30 -0.90
C GLY A 116 -8.49 -0.98 0.39
N LEU A 117 -9.47 -1.86 0.25
CA LEU A 117 -10.07 -2.58 1.38
C LEU A 117 -9.06 -3.57 1.99
N TYR A 118 -9.00 -3.62 3.33
CA TYR A 118 -8.20 -4.57 4.08
C TYR A 118 -8.93 -5.08 5.34
N LEU A 119 -8.46 -6.22 5.84
CA LEU A 119 -8.83 -6.78 7.14
C LEU A 119 -7.57 -6.78 8.03
N GLU A 120 -7.66 -6.15 9.20
CA GLU A 120 -6.47 -5.96 10.05
C GLU A 120 -5.89 -7.30 10.54
N ASN A 121 -6.76 -8.19 11.03
CA ASN A 121 -6.35 -9.50 11.56
C ASN A 121 -7.44 -10.55 11.34
N LEU A 122 -7.01 -11.79 11.08
CA LEU A 122 -7.90 -12.95 11.19
C LEU A 122 -8.35 -13.15 12.64
N ARG A 123 -9.56 -13.65 12.77
CA ARG A 123 -10.15 -14.02 14.05
C ARG A 123 -9.65 -15.40 14.46
N PRO A 124 -9.53 -15.70 15.78
CA PRO A 124 -9.10 -17.02 16.24
C PRO A 124 -9.92 -18.18 15.64
N TRP A 125 -11.25 -18.01 15.54
CA TRP A 125 -12.12 -19.04 14.96
C TRP A 125 -11.86 -19.31 13.47
N GLN A 126 -11.25 -18.37 12.74
CA GLN A 126 -10.90 -18.58 11.33
C GLN A 126 -9.76 -19.58 11.15
N LEU A 127 -9.05 -19.92 12.24
CA LEU A 127 -7.99 -20.91 12.28
C LEU A 127 -8.51 -22.32 12.63
N GLU A 128 -9.76 -22.45 13.07
CA GLU A 128 -10.37 -23.72 13.51
C GLU A 128 -10.92 -24.52 12.32
N THR A 129 -10.03 -24.96 11.43
CA THR A 129 -10.38 -25.58 10.13
C THR A 129 -11.20 -26.86 10.23
N ASP A 130 -11.08 -27.59 11.33
CA ASP A 130 -11.76 -28.88 11.55
C ASP A 130 -13.28 -28.72 11.74
N SER A 131 -13.76 -27.49 11.94
CA SER A 131 -15.17 -27.17 12.17
C SER A 131 -15.97 -26.82 10.90
N ALA A 132 -15.39 -27.06 9.73
CA ALA A 132 -15.99 -26.70 8.44
C ALA A 132 -17.17 -27.60 8.02
N ASP A 133 -18.20 -26.98 7.46
CA ASP A 133 -19.36 -27.68 6.87
C ASP A 133 -19.10 -28.12 5.43
N CYS A 134 -18.25 -27.38 4.70
CA CYS A 134 -17.93 -27.62 3.30
C CYS A 134 -16.55 -27.03 2.94
N GLY A 135 -15.92 -27.54 1.87
CA GLY A 135 -14.67 -27.02 1.34
C GLY A 135 -14.85 -26.31 0.01
N VAL A 136 -14.14 -25.20 -0.18
CA VAL A 136 -14.18 -24.41 -1.43
C VAL A 136 -12.78 -23.86 -1.74
N PRO A 137 -12.40 -23.72 -3.02
CA PRO A 137 -11.19 -23.01 -3.37
C PRO A 137 -11.35 -21.50 -3.11
N ALA A 138 -10.26 -20.82 -2.80
CA ALA A 138 -10.22 -19.36 -2.84
C ALA A 138 -10.48 -18.86 -4.26
N GLY A 139 -11.29 -17.81 -4.40
CA GLY A 139 -11.53 -17.13 -5.67
C GLY A 139 -10.41 -16.14 -6.02
N SER A 140 -10.73 -15.17 -6.87
CA SER A 140 -9.77 -14.12 -7.24
C SER A 140 -9.47 -13.20 -6.06
N ILE A 141 -8.27 -12.62 -6.06
CA ILE A 141 -7.85 -11.59 -5.10
C ILE A 141 -8.84 -10.40 -5.18
N ALA A 142 -9.26 -9.90 -4.02
CA ALA A 142 -10.26 -8.84 -3.88
C ALA A 142 -9.69 -7.55 -3.26
N GLY A 143 -8.46 -7.60 -2.73
CA GLY A 143 -7.72 -6.45 -2.18
C GLY A 143 -6.46 -6.12 -3.00
N PRO A 144 -5.59 -5.25 -2.49
CA PRO A 144 -4.35 -4.90 -3.17
C PRO A 144 -3.36 -6.07 -3.20
N THR A 145 -2.51 -6.13 -4.23
CA THR A 145 -1.51 -7.19 -4.37
C THR A 145 -0.41 -7.12 -3.31
N SER A 146 -0.14 -5.92 -2.79
CA SER A 146 0.75 -5.67 -1.64
C SER A 146 0.33 -6.49 -0.41
N ALA A 147 -0.98 -6.59 -0.12
CA ALA A 147 -1.50 -7.39 0.99
C ALA A 147 -1.14 -8.88 0.84
N VAL A 148 -1.18 -9.42 -0.39
CA VAL A 148 -0.77 -10.81 -0.66
C VAL A 148 0.73 -10.99 -0.40
N GLN A 149 1.55 -10.02 -0.82
CA GLN A 149 2.99 -10.05 -0.57
C GLN A 149 3.31 -9.97 0.93
N SER A 150 2.62 -9.10 1.66
CA SER A 150 2.77 -8.99 3.11
C SER A 150 2.32 -10.26 3.84
N ALA A 151 1.24 -10.90 3.39
CA ALA A 151 0.79 -12.19 3.92
C ALA A 151 1.81 -13.31 3.64
N MET A 152 2.37 -13.35 2.43
CA MET A 152 3.43 -14.29 2.05
C MET A 152 4.69 -14.12 2.90
N ARG A 153 5.05 -12.87 3.25
CA ARG A 153 6.20 -12.55 4.11
C ARG A 153 5.91 -12.74 5.61
N GLY A 154 4.67 -13.02 5.99
CA GLY A 154 4.24 -13.13 7.39
C GLY A 154 4.13 -11.80 8.14
N SER A 155 4.22 -10.66 7.45
CA SER A 155 4.01 -9.32 8.02
C SER A 155 2.54 -9.07 8.35
N HIS A 156 1.64 -9.70 7.59
CA HIS A 156 0.21 -9.80 7.92
C HIS A 156 -0.20 -11.27 7.92
N ASN A 157 -1.27 -11.60 8.64
CA ASN A 157 -1.79 -12.97 8.69
C ASN A 157 -2.83 -13.28 7.60
N ASN A 158 -3.18 -12.30 6.75
CA ASN A 158 -4.23 -12.46 5.75
C ASN A 158 -4.08 -11.54 4.53
N PHE A 159 -4.87 -11.87 3.51
CA PHE A 159 -5.19 -11.02 2.38
C PHE A 159 -6.64 -11.31 1.93
N LEU A 160 -7.23 -10.41 1.13
CA LEU A 160 -8.63 -10.51 0.74
C LEU A 160 -8.84 -11.27 -0.57
N VAL A 161 -9.82 -12.17 -0.58
CA VAL A 161 -10.28 -12.90 -1.78
C VAL A 161 -11.80 -12.88 -1.89
N TRP A 162 -12.30 -13.13 -3.10
CA TRP A 162 -13.70 -13.51 -3.29
C TRP A 162 -13.90 -14.97 -2.84
N VAL A 163 -14.81 -15.17 -1.90
CA VAL A 163 -15.24 -16.51 -1.44
C VAL A 163 -16.61 -16.82 -2.02
N GLY A 164 -16.81 -18.05 -2.51
CA GLY A 164 -18.12 -18.58 -2.88
C GLY A 164 -18.55 -19.64 -1.88
N CYS A 165 -19.80 -19.60 -1.42
CA CYS A 165 -20.28 -20.56 -0.43
C CYS A 165 -20.49 -21.93 -1.08
N GLY A 166 -19.89 -22.98 -0.51
CA GLY A 166 -20.07 -24.36 -0.98
C GLY A 166 -21.47 -24.93 -0.76
N ARG A 167 -22.32 -24.25 0.05
CA ARG A 167 -23.71 -24.65 0.32
C ARG A 167 -24.74 -23.86 -0.48
N CYS A 168 -24.64 -22.52 -0.53
CA CYS A 168 -25.68 -21.66 -1.12
C CYS A 168 -25.20 -20.76 -2.25
N GLU A 169 -23.95 -20.93 -2.70
CA GLU A 169 -23.31 -20.22 -3.82
C GLU A 169 -23.21 -18.70 -3.68
N HIS A 170 -23.63 -18.13 -2.54
CA HIS A 170 -23.46 -16.73 -2.26
C HIS A 170 -21.98 -16.35 -2.26
N ARG A 171 -21.66 -15.20 -2.85
CA ARG A 171 -20.29 -14.69 -2.98
C ARG A 171 -20.09 -13.46 -2.10
N TRP A 172 -18.97 -13.40 -1.39
CA TRP A 172 -18.58 -12.27 -0.54
C TRP A 172 -17.05 -12.12 -0.52
N ILE A 173 -16.56 -11.01 0.05
CA ILE A 173 -15.12 -10.80 0.29
C ILE A 173 -14.79 -11.22 1.71
N ASP A 174 -13.72 -11.97 1.90
CA ASP A 174 -13.22 -12.37 3.21
C ASP A 174 -11.69 -12.43 3.25
N GLY A 175 -11.12 -12.40 4.45
CA GLY A 175 -9.70 -12.59 4.69
C GLY A 175 -9.33 -14.07 4.72
N VAL A 176 -8.25 -14.44 4.03
CA VAL A 176 -7.70 -15.79 4.04
C VAL A 176 -6.19 -15.77 4.27
N ARG A 177 -5.66 -16.86 4.84
CA ARG A 177 -4.21 -17.07 5.00
C ARG A 177 -3.57 -17.35 3.64
N TYR A 178 -2.30 -16.99 3.47
CA TYR A 178 -1.54 -17.28 2.25
C TYR A 178 -1.11 -18.74 2.20
N GLN A 179 -1.44 -19.41 1.09
CA GLN A 179 -1.12 -20.84 0.85
C GLN A 179 -1.51 -21.77 2.00
N ASP A 180 -2.67 -21.52 2.59
CA ASP A 180 -3.18 -22.28 3.72
C ASP A 180 -4.72 -22.30 3.68
N LYS A 181 -5.33 -23.07 4.56
CA LYS A 181 -6.77 -23.18 4.70
C LYS A 181 -7.28 -22.17 5.71
N THR A 182 -8.42 -21.53 5.46
CA THR A 182 -9.03 -20.59 6.39
C THR A 182 -10.52 -20.84 6.49
N LEU A 183 -11.06 -20.79 7.70
CA LEU A 183 -12.50 -20.88 7.90
C LEU A 183 -13.15 -19.53 7.60
N ALA A 184 -14.14 -19.52 6.71
CA ALA A 184 -14.96 -18.35 6.39
C ALA A 184 -16.45 -18.66 6.62
N ARG A 185 -17.20 -17.71 7.17
CA ARG A 185 -18.62 -17.91 7.47
C ARG A 185 -19.47 -17.21 6.43
N CYS A 186 -20.28 -17.97 5.70
CA CYS A 186 -21.18 -17.38 4.69
C CYS A 186 -22.17 -16.42 5.37
N PRO A 187 -22.25 -15.14 4.96
CA PRO A 187 -23.17 -14.19 5.59
C PRO A 187 -24.65 -14.54 5.34
N LYS A 188 -24.95 -15.21 4.22
CA LYS A 188 -26.32 -15.59 3.83
C LYS A 188 -26.86 -16.81 4.56
N CYS A 189 -26.10 -17.92 4.60
CA CYS A 189 -26.58 -19.20 5.15
C CYS A 189 -25.85 -19.67 6.41
N ARG A 190 -24.87 -18.90 6.89
CA ARG A 190 -24.05 -19.17 8.08
C ARG A 190 -23.20 -20.44 8.03
N ALA A 191 -23.17 -21.15 6.91
CA ALA A 191 -22.28 -22.29 6.70
C ALA A 191 -20.81 -21.87 6.87
N ARG A 192 -20.03 -22.74 7.48
CA ARG A 192 -18.57 -22.61 7.65
C ARG A 192 -17.89 -23.26 6.45
N ASN A 193 -17.17 -22.45 5.69
CA ASN A 193 -16.49 -22.85 4.46
C ASN A 193 -15.00 -22.94 4.77
N LEU A 194 -14.40 -24.10 4.51
CA LEU A 194 -12.96 -24.27 4.49
C LEU A 194 -12.43 -23.75 3.15
N VAL A 195 -11.94 -22.52 3.16
CA VAL A 195 -11.40 -21.86 1.98
C VAL A 195 -9.94 -22.25 1.83
N ASP A 196 -9.59 -22.88 0.72
CA ASP A 196 -8.22 -23.30 0.41
C ASP A 196 -7.57 -22.30 -0.56
N SER A 197 -6.56 -21.56 -0.09
CA SER A 197 -5.83 -20.57 -0.89
C SER A 197 -4.53 -21.11 -1.51
N SER A 198 -4.28 -22.42 -1.45
CA SER A 198 -3.06 -23.05 -1.99
C SER A 198 -2.91 -22.88 -3.51
N ASN A 199 -4.01 -22.57 -4.21
CA ASN A 199 -4.02 -22.26 -5.64
C ASN A 199 -3.56 -20.83 -5.96
N ILE A 200 -3.45 -19.94 -4.96
CA ILE A 200 -2.98 -18.57 -5.13
C ILE A 200 -1.46 -18.58 -5.04
N THR A 201 -0.83 -18.34 -6.17
CA THR A 201 0.62 -18.23 -6.30
C THR A 201 0.97 -16.83 -6.76
N MET A 202 1.82 -16.16 -5.99
CA MET A 202 2.45 -14.92 -6.43
C MET A 202 3.86 -15.27 -6.87
N TYR A 203 4.15 -15.02 -8.15
CA TYR A 203 5.52 -14.99 -8.60
C TYR A 203 6.04 -13.60 -8.26
N VAL A 204 7.00 -13.53 -7.33
CA VAL A 204 7.87 -12.36 -7.29
C VAL A 204 8.60 -12.41 -8.62
N VAL A 205 8.20 -11.53 -9.54
CA VAL A 205 9.04 -11.25 -10.69
C VAL A 205 10.25 -10.58 -10.09
N GLU A 206 11.27 -11.39 -9.76
CA GLU A 206 12.62 -10.87 -9.67
C GLU A 206 12.81 -10.09 -10.97
N ASP A 207 12.98 -8.77 -10.85
CA ASP A 207 13.13 -7.87 -11.99
C ASP A 207 13.89 -8.60 -13.08
N SER A 208 13.20 -8.85 -14.21
CA SER A 208 13.79 -9.58 -15.32
C SER A 208 15.18 -8.99 -15.57
N PRO A 209 16.24 -9.81 -15.66
CA PRO A 209 17.56 -9.30 -15.99
C PRO A 209 17.39 -8.44 -17.23
N GLN A 210 17.73 -7.15 -17.08
CA GLN A 210 17.42 -6.10 -18.03
C GLN A 210 17.51 -6.66 -19.44
N ALA A 211 16.40 -6.54 -20.19
CA ALA A 211 16.44 -6.73 -21.62
C ALA A 211 17.51 -5.78 -22.15
N THR A 212 18.70 -6.32 -22.40
CA THR A 212 19.75 -5.68 -23.16
C THR A 212 19.14 -5.43 -24.53
N SER A 213 18.60 -4.23 -24.71
CA SER A 213 18.01 -3.83 -25.98
C SER A 213 19.08 -3.99 -27.06
N PRO A 214 18.90 -4.82 -28.09
CA PRO A 214 19.92 -5.04 -29.11
C PRO A 214 19.99 -3.92 -30.16
N LEU A 215 19.44 -2.73 -29.87
CA LEU A 215 19.46 -1.58 -30.77
C LEU A 215 20.30 -0.43 -30.22
N SER A 216 21.60 -0.68 -30.08
CA SER A 216 22.65 0.35 -30.07
C SER A 216 23.94 -0.21 -30.67
N THR A 217 23.87 -0.69 -31.91
CA THR A 217 25.07 -0.90 -32.73
C THR A 217 25.20 0.28 -33.68
N SER A 218 26.00 1.28 -33.29
CA SER A 218 27.01 1.94 -34.15
C SER A 218 27.57 3.19 -33.45
N GLY A 219 28.47 2.93 -32.50
CA GLY A 219 29.33 3.94 -31.89
C GLY A 219 30.57 3.24 -31.36
N SER A 220 31.46 2.81 -32.27
CA SER A 220 32.77 2.24 -31.92
C SER A 220 33.64 3.34 -31.31
N GLY A 221 33.46 3.60 -30.01
CA GLY A 221 34.31 4.43 -29.18
C GLY A 221 34.81 3.61 -28.01
N SER A 222 36.12 3.51 -27.89
CA SER A 222 36.91 2.76 -26.91
C SER A 222 36.74 3.26 -25.46
N GLY A 223 35.55 3.12 -24.86
CA GLY A 223 35.22 3.62 -23.51
C GLY A 223 34.69 2.57 -22.53
N SER A 224 35.04 1.29 -22.67
CA SER A 224 34.47 0.22 -21.83
C SER A 224 35.04 0.12 -20.41
N GLU A 225 36.13 0.83 -20.09
CA GLU A 225 36.76 0.73 -18.76
C GLU A 225 36.08 1.63 -17.71
N ASP A 226 35.56 2.81 -18.10
CA ASP A 226 34.97 3.76 -17.15
C ASP A 226 33.60 3.32 -16.61
N HIS A 227 32.79 2.61 -17.41
CA HIS A 227 31.46 2.16 -16.98
C HIS A 227 31.51 1.09 -15.88
N SER A 228 32.58 0.30 -15.82
CA SER A 228 32.75 -0.74 -14.80
C SER A 228 32.98 -0.15 -13.41
N ALA A 229 33.77 0.92 -13.32
CA ALA A 229 34.08 1.56 -12.03
C ALA A 229 32.86 2.27 -11.43
N ASP A 230 32.04 2.92 -12.26
CA ASP A 230 30.80 3.56 -11.80
C ASP A 230 29.75 2.55 -11.33
N GLU A 231 29.67 1.39 -11.98
CA GLU A 231 28.78 0.30 -11.55
C GLU A 231 29.21 -0.32 -10.22
N GLU A 232 30.51 -0.60 -10.06
CA GLU A 232 31.07 -1.12 -8.81
C GLU A 232 30.85 -0.14 -7.66
N ARG A 233 31.14 1.15 -7.88
CA ARG A 233 30.87 2.21 -6.89
C ARG A 233 29.39 2.30 -6.51
N ARG A 234 28.46 2.17 -7.47
CA ARG A 234 27.01 2.15 -7.18
C ARG A 234 26.59 0.94 -6.37
N ALA A 235 27.18 -0.23 -6.66
CA ALA A 235 26.94 -1.44 -5.90
C ALA A 235 27.44 -1.32 -4.45
N GLU A 236 28.63 -0.75 -4.24
CA GLU A 236 29.18 -0.47 -2.91
C GLU A 236 28.29 0.48 -2.10
N VAL A 237 27.85 1.59 -2.72
CA VAL A 237 26.95 2.54 -2.06
C VAL A 237 25.63 1.88 -1.67
N SER A 238 25.06 1.06 -2.56
CA SER A 238 23.80 0.34 -2.29
C SER A 238 23.95 -0.69 -1.18
N ALA A 239 25.06 -1.46 -1.16
CA ALA A 239 25.33 -2.44 -0.11
C ALA A 239 25.57 -1.78 1.25
N ARG A 240 26.33 -0.67 1.28
CA ARG A 240 26.55 0.13 2.48
C ARG A 240 25.23 0.70 3.00
N PHE A 241 24.42 1.24 2.11
CA PHE A 241 23.10 1.79 2.44
C PHE A 241 22.17 0.72 3.02
N ALA A 242 22.10 -0.47 2.42
CA ALA A 242 21.34 -1.60 2.96
C ALA A 242 21.81 -2.01 4.36
N SER A 243 23.13 -2.13 4.55
CA SER A 243 23.69 -2.48 5.86
C SER A 243 23.35 -1.45 6.94
N LEU A 244 23.34 -0.16 6.61
CA LEU A 244 22.95 0.90 7.54
C LEU A 244 21.46 0.82 7.90
N MET A 245 20.60 0.59 6.91
CA MET A 245 19.15 0.44 7.12
C MET A 245 18.84 -0.78 7.99
N ASP A 246 19.47 -1.93 7.72
CA ASP A 246 19.29 -3.14 8.52
C ASP A 246 19.75 -2.94 9.97
N ALA A 247 20.93 -2.32 10.15
CA ALA A 247 21.43 -2.00 11.49
C ALA A 247 20.50 -1.01 12.20
N ASN A 248 20.01 0.02 11.51
CA ASN A 248 19.08 0.97 12.08
C ASN A 248 17.78 0.28 12.52
N GLN A 249 17.19 -0.56 11.67
CA GLN A 249 15.95 -1.28 11.97
C GLN A 249 16.07 -2.17 13.21
N ARG A 250 17.18 -2.91 13.37
CA ARG A 250 17.42 -3.75 14.57
C ARG A 250 17.47 -2.95 15.87
N HIS A 251 17.97 -1.72 15.81
CA HIS A 251 18.19 -0.88 17.00
C HIS A 251 17.06 0.12 17.25
N PHE A 252 16.26 0.46 16.24
CA PHE A 252 15.26 1.51 16.32
C PHE A 252 14.21 1.25 17.40
N GLY A 253 13.79 -0.01 17.58
CA GLY A 253 12.83 -0.40 18.62
C GLY A 253 13.32 -0.15 20.05
N GLY A 254 14.64 -0.15 20.27
CA GLY A 254 15.26 0.08 21.58
C GLY A 254 15.57 1.55 21.90
N LEU A 255 15.30 2.48 20.97
CA LEU A 255 15.50 3.91 21.19
C LEU A 255 14.39 4.49 22.08
N THR A 256 14.74 5.50 22.89
CA THR A 256 13.73 6.31 23.61
C THR A 256 12.90 7.13 22.63
N ASP A 257 11.76 7.66 23.08
CA ASP A 257 10.89 8.47 22.22
C ASP A 257 11.60 9.75 21.77
N GLU A 258 12.41 10.37 22.62
CA GLU A 258 13.23 11.53 22.23
C GLU A 258 14.27 11.17 21.17
N GLN A 259 14.88 9.99 21.29
CA GLN A 259 15.85 9.50 20.31
C GLN A 259 15.19 9.18 18.97
N LYS A 260 14.00 8.56 18.98
CA LYS A 260 13.21 8.30 17.78
C LYS A 260 12.79 9.61 17.10
N ALA A 261 12.30 10.57 17.89
CA ALA A 261 11.95 11.90 17.39
C ALA A 261 13.14 12.58 16.71
N LEU A 262 14.31 12.57 17.36
CA LEU A 262 15.56 13.09 16.78
C LEU A 262 16.00 12.32 15.53
N ALA A 263 15.85 10.99 15.51
CA ALA A 263 16.18 10.15 14.36
C ALA A 263 15.30 10.42 13.13
N THR A 264 14.10 10.97 13.32
CA THR A 264 13.15 11.27 12.25
C THR A 264 13.00 12.78 11.95
N ASP A 265 13.59 13.67 12.77
CA ASP A 265 13.61 15.11 12.48
C ASP A 265 14.68 15.45 11.45
N TRP A 266 14.26 15.42 10.19
CA TRP A 266 15.12 15.68 9.04
C TRP A 266 15.83 17.04 9.09
N ARG A 267 15.21 18.08 9.68
CA ARG A 267 15.81 19.42 9.78
C ARG A 267 16.94 19.42 10.78
N GLN A 268 16.73 18.75 11.92
CA GLN A 268 17.76 18.64 12.93
C GLN A 268 18.94 17.79 12.45
N LEU A 269 18.68 16.70 11.73
CA LEU A 269 19.74 15.89 11.12
C LEU A 269 20.56 16.70 10.10
N ASP A 270 19.91 17.51 9.24
CA ASP A 270 20.63 18.39 8.30
C ASP A 270 21.46 19.46 9.02
N ALA A 271 20.94 20.05 10.09
CA ALA A 271 21.68 21.01 10.90
C ALA A 271 22.94 20.37 11.54
N ILE A 272 22.85 19.11 11.99
CA ILE A 272 24.00 18.35 12.50
C ILE A 272 25.00 18.06 11.37
N ILE A 273 24.53 17.61 10.19
CA ILE A 273 25.39 17.34 9.02
C ILE A 273 26.14 18.61 8.58
N ALA A 274 25.47 19.77 8.62
CA ALA A 274 26.05 21.06 8.27
C ALA A 274 27.00 21.63 9.35
N GLY A 275 27.12 20.98 10.51
CA GLY A 275 27.92 21.47 11.63
C GLY A 275 27.31 22.69 12.34
N ALA A 276 26.03 23.00 12.09
CA ALA A 276 25.33 24.12 12.73
C ALA A 276 25.01 23.85 14.21
N VAL A 277 24.97 22.57 14.61
CA VAL A 277 24.79 22.15 16.00
C VAL A 277 26.15 21.71 16.56
N THR A 278 26.65 22.43 17.56
CA THR A 278 27.89 22.09 18.26
C THR A 278 27.65 21.01 19.33
N GLY A 279 28.70 20.27 19.71
CA GLY A 279 28.60 19.22 20.75
C GLY A 279 28.42 17.78 20.23
N TRP A 280 28.43 17.57 18.92
CA TRP A 280 28.28 16.25 18.27
C TRP A 280 29.53 15.80 17.51
N GLU A 281 30.72 16.08 18.04
CA GLU A 281 31.98 15.65 17.40
C GLU A 281 32.08 14.12 17.27
N SER A 282 31.42 13.39 18.16
CA SER A 282 31.27 11.93 18.11
C SER A 282 29.83 11.54 18.48
N PRO A 283 28.89 11.52 17.51
CA PRO A 283 27.51 11.15 17.80
C PRO A 283 27.44 9.70 18.27
N PRO A 284 26.45 9.35 19.13
CA PRO A 284 26.22 7.97 19.51
C PRO A 284 25.90 7.12 18.28
N ASP A 285 26.24 5.83 18.33
CA ASP A 285 26.18 4.92 17.18
C ASP A 285 24.85 4.94 16.41
N TRP A 286 23.72 5.03 17.13
CA TRP A 286 22.40 5.10 16.49
C TRP A 286 22.21 6.37 15.66
N LEU A 287 22.70 7.51 16.16
CA LEU A 287 22.61 8.79 15.46
C LEU A 287 23.63 8.84 14.32
N ALA A 288 24.82 8.30 14.52
CA ALA A 288 25.86 8.20 13.48
C ALA A 288 25.32 7.47 12.23
N ARG A 289 24.61 6.34 12.42
CA ARG A 289 23.97 5.59 11.33
C ARG A 289 22.91 6.40 10.58
N VAL A 290 22.01 7.05 11.31
CA VAL A 290 20.94 7.87 10.72
C VAL A 290 21.52 9.05 9.93
N LEU A 291 22.54 9.72 10.47
CA LEU A 291 23.25 10.79 9.78
C LEU A 291 23.93 10.29 8.50
N GLU A 292 24.48 9.07 8.51
CA GLU A 292 25.11 8.46 7.35
C GLU A 292 24.10 8.09 6.25
N ILE A 293 22.96 7.48 6.63
CA ILE A 293 21.82 7.24 5.73
C ILE A 293 21.40 8.54 5.03
N ARG A 294 21.30 9.64 5.79
CA ARG A 294 20.90 10.93 5.26
C ARG A 294 21.98 11.58 4.38
N LYS A 295 23.26 11.44 4.74
CA LYS A 295 24.40 11.88 3.90
C LYS A 295 24.43 11.17 2.55
N ILE A 296 24.17 9.86 2.52
CA ILE A 296 24.05 9.09 1.28
C ILE A 296 22.93 9.66 0.41
N GLY A 297 21.75 9.93 0.99
CA GLY A 297 20.64 10.56 0.25
C GLY A 297 21.02 11.89 -0.41
N HIS A 298 21.66 12.80 0.35
CA HIS A 298 22.17 14.07 -0.19
C HIS A 298 23.21 13.88 -1.30
N GLN A 299 24.09 12.90 -1.16
CA GLN A 299 25.09 12.57 -2.16
C GLN A 299 24.43 12.09 -3.46
N LEU A 300 23.54 11.10 -3.38
CA LEU A 300 22.83 10.55 -4.53
C LEU A 300 22.00 11.61 -5.25
N ASN A 301 21.33 12.49 -4.48
CA ASN A 301 20.58 13.59 -5.06
C ASN A 301 21.47 14.57 -5.84
N ARG A 302 22.66 14.92 -5.31
CA ARG A 302 23.62 15.77 -6.02
C ARG A 302 24.17 15.12 -7.29
N GLU A 303 24.39 13.81 -7.27
CA GLU A 303 25.02 13.07 -8.36
C GLU A 303 24.05 12.70 -9.48
N GLY A 304 22.80 12.35 -9.15
CA GLY A 304 21.84 11.85 -10.13
C GLY A 304 20.37 12.08 -9.78
N GLY A 305 20.08 12.92 -8.79
CA GLY A 305 18.72 13.28 -8.37
C GLY A 305 17.90 12.08 -7.88
N VAL A 306 16.58 12.24 -7.95
CA VAL A 306 15.60 11.22 -7.54
C VAL A 306 15.80 9.89 -8.27
N ARG A 307 16.18 9.91 -9.55
CA ARG A 307 16.41 8.68 -10.33
C ARG A 307 17.47 7.79 -9.68
N LEU A 308 18.64 8.36 -9.37
CA LEU A 308 19.72 7.61 -8.74
C LEU A 308 19.35 7.14 -7.33
N MET A 309 18.64 7.98 -6.57
CA MET A 309 18.11 7.61 -5.26
C MET A 309 17.19 6.37 -5.34
N THR A 310 16.24 6.36 -6.29
CA THR A 310 15.33 5.21 -6.52
C THR A 310 16.09 3.96 -6.96
N GLU A 311 17.05 4.09 -7.89
CA GLU A 311 17.89 2.97 -8.33
C GLU A 311 18.70 2.36 -7.17
N THR A 312 19.30 3.20 -6.31
CA THR A 312 20.02 2.75 -5.11
C THR A 312 19.10 2.05 -4.11
N ILE A 313 17.89 2.55 -3.87
CA ILE A 313 16.92 1.86 -3.00
C ILE A 313 16.56 0.49 -3.56
N ALA A 314 16.23 0.40 -4.86
CA ALA A 314 15.90 -0.88 -5.49
C ALA A 314 17.05 -1.89 -5.39
N GLN A 315 18.31 -1.43 -5.52
CA GLN A 315 19.48 -2.29 -5.37
C GLN A 315 19.74 -2.68 -3.91
N ALA A 316 19.60 -1.74 -2.97
CA ALA A 316 19.76 -1.99 -1.54
C ALA A 316 18.70 -2.96 -1.01
N GLU A 317 17.46 -2.84 -1.48
CA GLU A 317 16.33 -3.71 -1.12
C GLU A 317 16.61 -5.18 -1.47
N ARG A 318 17.32 -5.44 -2.58
CA ARG A 318 17.71 -6.81 -2.98
C ARG A 318 18.70 -7.47 -2.04
N VAL A 319 19.51 -6.69 -1.32
CA VAL A 319 20.58 -7.20 -0.45
C VAL A 319 20.30 -6.97 1.05
N SER A 320 19.24 -6.23 1.38
CA SER A 320 18.77 -6.03 2.76
C SER A 320 18.14 -7.30 3.33
N GLU A 321 18.40 -7.55 4.62
CA GLU A 321 17.77 -8.63 5.38
C GLU A 321 16.28 -8.36 5.61
N PHE A 322 15.91 -7.11 5.87
CA PHE A 322 14.54 -6.76 6.25
C PHE A 322 13.61 -6.54 5.06
N ARG A 323 14.13 -6.15 3.89
CA ARG A 323 13.31 -5.83 2.71
C ARG A 323 12.16 -4.87 3.05
N LEU A 324 12.53 -3.79 3.76
CA LEU A 324 11.66 -2.71 4.20
C LEU A 324 12.26 -1.33 3.87
N ILE A 325 13.31 -1.26 3.04
CA ILE A 325 13.99 0.01 2.76
C ILE A 325 13.04 0.97 2.07
N GLU A 326 12.30 0.52 1.05
CA GLU A 326 11.36 1.38 0.33
C GLU A 326 10.28 1.98 1.24
N ALA A 327 9.77 1.21 2.20
CA ALA A 327 8.74 1.67 3.14
C ALA A 327 9.29 2.64 4.22
N THR A 328 10.55 2.48 4.61
CA THR A 328 11.14 3.23 5.73
C THR A 328 11.96 4.45 5.29
N ILE A 329 12.47 4.46 4.06
CA ILE A 329 13.32 5.53 3.57
C ILE A 329 12.66 6.92 3.49
N PRO A 330 11.34 7.09 3.29
CA PRO A 330 10.72 8.41 3.35
C PRO A 330 10.98 9.15 4.67
N LEU A 331 11.10 8.43 5.79
CA LEU A 331 11.42 9.02 7.10
C LEU A 331 12.79 9.71 7.13
N PHE A 332 13.76 9.19 6.38
CA PHE A 332 15.15 9.68 6.42
C PHE A 332 15.51 10.60 5.26
N TRP A 333 14.81 10.49 4.12
CA TRP A 333 15.10 11.28 2.91
C TRP A 333 14.07 12.37 2.62
N GLN A 334 13.10 12.58 3.52
CA GLN A 334 12.20 13.72 3.45
C GLN A 334 13.00 15.04 3.32
N GLY A 335 12.59 15.86 2.35
CA GLY A 335 13.19 17.16 2.07
C GLY A 335 14.49 17.15 1.26
N ILE A 336 14.95 15.99 0.78
CA ILE A 336 16.14 15.90 -0.09
C ILE A 336 15.69 15.96 -1.56
N GLY A 337 15.91 17.11 -2.23
CA GLY A 337 15.50 17.29 -3.62
C GLY A 337 13.98 17.20 -3.80
N ASP A 338 13.55 16.53 -4.88
CA ASP A 338 12.14 16.23 -5.17
C ASP A 338 11.72 14.86 -4.61
N TRP A 339 12.45 14.32 -3.62
CA TRP A 339 12.11 13.03 -3.03
C TRP A 339 10.71 13.07 -2.41
N LYS A 340 9.85 12.17 -2.88
CA LYS A 340 8.41 12.03 -2.57
C LYS A 340 8.12 12.49 -1.13
N GLY A 341 7.40 13.60 -1.01
CA GLY A 341 6.97 14.19 0.26
C GLY A 341 5.49 14.01 0.49
#